data_AF-A0A420ADM1-F1
#
_entry.id   AF-A0A420ADM1-F1
#
_cell.length_a   1.000
_cell.length_b   1.000
_cell.length_c   1.000
_cell.angle_alpha   90.00
_cell.angle_beta   90.00
_cell.angle_gamma   90.00
#
_symmetry.space_group_name_H-M   'P 1'
#
loop_
_entity.id
_entity.type
_entity.pdbx_description
1 polymer ?
#
loop_
_entity_poly.entity_id
_entity_poly.type
_entity_poly.pdbx_seq_one_letter_code
_entity_poly.pdbx_strand_id
1 'polypeptide(L)'
;MKKPNKKIECSKLVIGSVLKKHRIQHGYTQNEIADLIHVSRPCYSSWENDYHEIPLSKLLQLAECYNLELMSFIAEIIQEDSSIHDNQENIIAKQITNLNSDINQMKELLGEILIKQNDGYFI
;
A
#
# COMPACT_ATOMS: atom_id res chain seq x y z
N MET A 1 6.39 -34.56 20.31
CA MET A 1 6.82 -33.18 19.95
C MET A 1 5.61 -32.42 19.45
N LYS A 2 5.22 -31.32 20.11
CA LYS A 2 4.10 -30.47 19.65
C LYS A 2 4.58 -29.68 18.42
N LYS A 3 3.90 -29.83 17.28
CA LYS A 3 4.17 -28.99 16.10
C LYS A 3 3.86 -27.53 16.47
N PRO A 4 4.72 -26.55 16.12
CA PRO A 4 4.39 -25.16 16.36
C PRO A 4 3.18 -24.80 15.50
N ASN A 5 2.17 -24.19 16.13
CA ASN A 5 1.04 -23.57 15.45
C ASN A 5 1.61 -22.57 14.44
N LYS A 6 1.29 -22.75 13.16
CA LYS A 6 1.55 -21.77 12.11
C LYS A 6 0.87 -20.47 12.58
N LYS A 7 1.67 -19.47 12.99
CA LYS A 7 1.15 -18.13 13.27
C LYS A 7 0.33 -17.72 12.05
N ILE A 8 -0.94 -17.41 12.27
CA ILE A 8 -1.75 -16.75 11.26
C ILE A 8 -1.03 -15.43 11.00
N GLU A 9 -0.40 -15.32 9.83
CA GLU A 9 0.24 -14.10 9.38
C GLU A 9 -0.90 -13.16 9.00
N CYS A 10 -1.26 -12.27 9.93
CA CYS A 10 -2.18 -11.18 9.62
C CYS A 10 -1.45 -10.26 8.64
N SER A 11 -2.11 -9.92 7.53
CA SER A 11 -1.59 -8.90 6.61
C SER A 11 -1.30 -7.64 7.40
N LYS A 12 -0.09 -7.11 7.25
CA LYS A 12 0.34 -5.91 7.94
C LYS A 12 -0.47 -4.72 7.41
N LEU A 13 -1.26 -4.10 8.28
CA LEU A 13 -2.04 -2.89 7.99
C LEU A 13 -1.11 -1.69 7.79
N VAL A 14 -1.31 -0.92 6.71
CA VAL A 14 -0.62 0.35 6.47
C VAL A 14 -1.40 1.47 7.15
N ILE A 15 -0.74 2.17 8.07
CA ILE A 15 -1.36 3.21 8.90
C ILE A 15 -0.54 4.50 8.95
N GLY A 16 0.74 4.44 8.58
CA GLY A 16 1.70 5.53 8.76
C GLY A 16 1.29 6.83 8.08
N SER A 17 0.68 6.76 6.89
CA SER A 17 0.16 7.91 6.16
C SER A 17 -0.96 8.63 6.93
N VAL A 18 -1.88 7.89 7.52
CA VAL A 18 -2.99 8.43 8.32
C VAL A 18 -2.49 9.11 9.59
N LEU A 19 -1.54 8.47 10.30
CA LEU A 19 -0.91 9.08 11.49
C LEU A 19 -0.25 10.41 11.15
N LYS A 20 0.53 10.43 10.06
CA LYS A 20 1.24 11.61 9.58
C LYS A 20 0.29 12.73 9.16
N LYS A 21 -0.80 12.40 8.47
CA LYS A 21 -1.84 13.34 8.07
C LYS A 21 -2.43 14.06 9.28
N HIS A 22 -2.93 13.32 10.27
CA HIS A 22 -3.54 13.90 11.47
C HIS A 22 -2.53 14.70 12.30
N ARG A 23 -1.30 14.19 12.43
CA ARG A 23 -0.23 14.91 13.14
C ARG A 23 0.02 16.28 12.53
N ILE A 24 0.18 16.35 11.20
CA ILE A 24 0.45 17.60 10.49
C ILE A 24 -0.75 18.55 10.57
N GLN A 25 -1.98 18.04 10.43
CA GLN A 25 -3.20 18.84 10.55
C GLN A 25 -3.34 19.52 11.92
N HIS A 26 -2.84 18.88 12.97
CA HIS A 26 -2.83 19.43 14.33
C HIS A 26 -1.56 20.24 14.65
N GLY A 27 -0.64 20.40 13.69
CA GLY A 27 0.57 21.20 13.87
C GLY A 27 1.65 20.56 14.73
N TYR A 28 1.57 19.26 15.01
CA TYR A 28 2.54 18.58 15.86
C TYR A 28 3.77 18.09 15.06
N THR A 29 4.93 18.16 15.69
CA THR A 29 6.13 17.42 15.31
C THR A 29 6.05 15.98 15.81
N GLN A 30 6.90 15.10 15.26
CA GLN A 30 6.98 13.71 15.75
C GLN A 30 7.43 13.61 17.22
N ASN A 31 8.21 14.58 17.72
CA ASN A 31 8.61 14.62 19.13
C ASN A 31 7.40 14.98 20.01
N GLU A 32 6.69 16.05 19.67
CA GLU A 32 5.57 16.55 20.50
C GLU A 32 4.47 15.51 20.66
N ILE A 33 4.05 14.85 19.57
CA ILE A 33 3.01 13.82 19.67
C ILE A 33 3.49 12.57 20.42
N ALA A 34 4.78 12.22 20.30
CA ALA A 34 5.37 11.11 21.03
C ALA A 34 5.38 11.39 22.54
N ASP A 35 5.72 12.62 22.93
CA ASP A 35 5.71 13.08 24.31
C ASP A 35 4.27 13.07 24.88
N LEU A 36 3.28 13.55 24.11
CA LEU A 36 1.86 13.56 24.49
C LEU A 36 1.31 12.16 24.79
N ILE A 37 1.71 11.15 24.01
CA ILE A 37 1.27 9.76 24.21
C ILE A 37 2.32 8.92 24.95
N HIS A 38 3.32 9.55 25.57
CA HIS A 38 4.34 8.92 26.41
C HIS A 38 5.08 7.76 25.72
N VAL A 39 5.61 7.99 24.53
CA VAL A 39 6.52 7.08 23.82
C VAL A 39 7.76 7.82 23.34
N SER A 40 8.80 7.08 22.97
CA SER A 40 9.97 7.72 22.36
C SER A 40 9.65 8.18 20.94
N ARG A 41 10.24 9.30 20.49
CA ARG A 41 10.12 9.72 19.10
C ARG A 41 10.50 8.64 18.07
N PRO A 42 11.59 7.86 18.24
CA PRO A 42 11.87 6.75 17.33
C PRO A 42 10.74 5.71 17.27
N CYS A 43 10.06 5.44 18.38
CA CYS A 43 8.90 4.55 18.42
C CYS A 43 7.76 5.12 17.57
N TYR A 44 7.37 6.37 17.80
CA TYR A 44 6.32 7.03 17.00
C TYR A 44 6.70 7.13 15.52
N SER A 45 7.94 7.53 15.22
CA SER A 45 8.46 7.58 13.86
C SER A 45 8.43 6.20 13.19
N SER A 46 8.59 5.11 13.94
CA SER A 46 8.49 3.77 13.37
C SER A 46 7.06 3.40 12.96
N TRP A 47 6.05 3.96 13.62
CA TRP A 47 4.65 3.79 13.23
C TRP A 47 4.29 4.64 12.00
N GLU A 48 4.76 5.89 11.91
CA GLU A 48 4.54 6.73 10.71
C GLU A 48 5.19 6.18 9.44
N ASN A 49 6.19 5.31 9.58
CA ASN A 49 6.87 4.65 8.45
C ASN A 49 6.46 3.17 8.30
N ASP A 50 5.41 2.74 9.02
CA ASP A 50 4.92 1.36 8.98
C ASP A 50 5.99 0.31 9.27
N TYR A 51 7.02 0.62 10.07
CA TYR A 51 8.05 -0.34 10.46
C TYR A 51 7.54 -1.31 11.54
N HIS A 52 6.78 -0.80 12.50
CA HIS A 52 6.20 -1.59 13.59
C HIS A 52 4.70 -1.36 13.71
N GLU A 53 4.00 -2.37 14.22
CA GLU A 53 2.59 -2.24 14.56
C GLU A 53 2.40 -1.30 15.75
N ILE A 54 1.37 -0.46 15.67
CA ILE A 54 0.95 0.38 16.77
C ILE A 54 -0.08 -0.37 17.63
N PRO A 55 0.09 -0.42 18.97
CA PRO A 55 -0.91 -1.01 19.85
C PRO A 55 -2.23 -0.22 19.83
N LEU A 56 -3.37 -0.92 19.97
CA LEU A 56 -4.70 -0.28 20.05
C LEU A 56 -4.78 0.78 21.16
N SER A 57 -4.11 0.56 22.29
CA SER A 57 -4.06 1.54 23.38
C SER A 57 -3.41 2.87 22.97
N LYS A 58 -2.48 2.85 22.02
CA LYS A 58 -1.83 4.04 21.47
C LYS A 58 -2.69 4.71 20.40
N LEU A 59 -3.46 3.94 19.64
CA LEU A 59 -4.48 4.51 18.76
C LEU A 59 -5.56 5.25 19.53
N LEU A 60 -5.99 4.74 20.68
CA LEU A 60 -6.93 5.44 21.55
C LEU A 60 -6.37 6.78 22.04
N GLN A 61 -5.12 6.79 22.55
CA GLN A 61 -4.46 8.03 22.99
C GLN A 61 -4.31 9.05 21.86
N LEU A 62 -4.01 8.58 20.64
CA LEU A 62 -3.92 9.45 19.46
C LEU A 62 -5.29 10.03 19.07
N ALA A 63 -6.35 9.21 19.10
CA ALA A 63 -7.71 9.69 18.85
C ALA A 63 -8.10 10.80 19.84
N GLU A 64 -7.76 10.63 21.12
CA GLU A 64 -7.95 11.67 22.14
C GLU A 64 -7.13 12.95 21.84
N CYS A 65 -5.85 12.81 21.47
CA CYS A 65 -4.98 13.94 21.11
C CYS A 65 -5.46 14.72 19.89
N TYR A 66 -6.11 14.04 18.94
CA TYR A 66 -6.65 14.62 17.72
C TYR A 66 -8.14 14.98 17.83
N ASN A 67 -8.76 14.79 19.00
CA ASN A 67 -10.18 15.00 19.22
C ASN A 67 -11.07 14.26 18.19
N LEU A 68 -10.74 12.99 17.94
CA LEU A 68 -11.44 12.08 17.03
C LEU A 68 -12.16 10.98 17.82
N GLU A 69 -13.25 10.49 17.26
CA GLU A 69 -13.83 9.23 17.70
C GLU A 69 -12.95 8.06 17.22
N LEU A 70 -12.64 7.12 18.12
CA LEU A 70 -11.78 5.97 17.81
C LEU A 70 -12.30 5.14 16.62
N MET A 71 -13.61 4.88 16.55
CA MET A 71 -14.18 4.07 15.46
C MET A 71 -14.08 4.77 14.10
N SER A 72 -14.32 6.09 14.07
CA SER A 72 -14.12 6.91 12.88
C SER A 72 -12.65 6.92 12.44
N PHE A 73 -11.72 7.01 13.38
CA PHE A 73 -10.29 6.96 13.09
C PHE A 73 -9.85 5.60 12.53
N ILE A 74 -10.33 4.49 13.12
CA ILE A 74 -10.08 3.13 12.63
C ILE A 74 -10.67 2.93 11.21
N ALA A 75 -11.88 3.43 10.97
CA ALA A 75 -12.50 3.33 9.66
C ALA A 75 -11.69 4.05 8.58
N GLU A 76 -11.15 5.24 8.89
CA GLU A 76 -10.25 5.97 7.98
C GLU A 76 -8.99 5.17 7.65
N ILE A 77 -8.38 4.53 8.66
CA ILE A 77 -7.18 3.69 8.47
C ILE A 77 -7.47 2.53 7.52
N ILE A 78 -8.60 1.84 7.71
CA ILE A 78 -9.00 0.71 6.85
C ILE A 78 -9.28 1.18 5.41
N GLN A 79 -9.89 2.36 5.25
CA GLN A 79 -10.15 2.95 3.94
C GLN A 79 -8.86 3.34 3.22
N GLU A 80 -7.92 3.96 3.92
CA GLU A 80 -6.63 4.35 3.35
C GLU A 80 -5.84 3.11 2.90
N ASP A 81 -5.77 2.07 3.74
CA ASP A 81 -5.09 0.80 3.43
C ASP A 81 -5.68 0.14 2.17
N SER A 82 -7.02 0.11 2.07
CA SER A 82 -7.72 -0.41 0.88
C SER A 82 -7.39 0.39 -0.37
N SER A 83 -7.35 1.72 -0.27
CA SER A 83 -7.08 2.60 -1.42
C SER A 83 -5.66 2.46 -1.98
N ILE A 84 -4.68 2.11 -1.14
CA ILE A 84 -3.31 1.84 -1.57
C ILE A 84 -3.29 0.56 -2.43
N HIS A 85 -4.07 -0.45 -2.04
CA HIS A 85 -4.19 -1.70 -2.79
C HIS A 85 -4.87 -1.49 -4.15
N ASP A 86 -6.00 -0.78 -4.17
CA ASP A 86 -6.76 -0.50 -5.39
C ASP A 86 -5.93 0.27 -6.43
N ASN A 87 -5.10 1.22 -5.98
CA ASN A 87 -4.22 1.98 -6.87
C ASN A 87 -3.15 1.10 -7.53
N GLN A 88 -2.57 0.15 -6.79
CA GLN A 88 -1.58 -0.78 -7.33
C GLN A 88 -2.21 -1.71 -8.36
N GLU A 89 -3.38 -2.27 -8.07
CA GLU A 89 -4.10 -3.14 -9.01
C GLU A 89 -4.42 -2.42 -10.33
N ASN A 90 -4.89 -1.18 -10.25
CA ASN A 90 -5.19 -0.37 -11.43
C ASN A 90 -3.96 -0.07 -12.28
N ILE A 91 -2.81 0.23 -11.66
CA ILE A 91 -1.54 0.44 -12.37
C ILE A 91 -1.11 -0.85 -13.09
N ILE A 92 -1.17 -1.99 -12.39
CA ILE A 92 -0.81 -3.30 -12.95
C ILE A 92 -1.74 -3.65 -14.12
N ALA A 93 -3.05 -3.48 -13.97
CA ALA A 93 -4.02 -3.73 -15.04
C ALA A 93 -3.75 -2.88 -16.30
N LYS A 94 -3.37 -1.61 -16.11
CA LYS A 94 -2.98 -0.72 -17.21
C LYS A 94 -1.68 -1.16 -17.90
N GLN A 95 -0.71 -1.67 -17.15
CA GLN A 95 0.52 -2.22 -17.74
C GLN A 95 0.24 -3.50 -18.53
N ILE A 96 -0.59 -4.40 -18.00
CA ILE A 96 -0.99 -5.66 -18.67
C ILE A 96 -1.71 -5.36 -19.99
N THR A 97 -2.65 -4.41 -19.99
CA THR A 97 -3.40 -4.02 -21.20
C THR A 97 -2.48 -3.46 -22.28
N ASN A 98 -1.50 -2.64 -21.92
CA ASN A 98 -0.48 -2.15 -22.86
C ASN A 98 0.37 -3.31 -23.43
N LEU A 99 0.88 -4.21 -22.57
CA LEU A 99 1.67 -5.37 -23.01
C LEU A 99 0.89 -6.28 -23.96
N ASN A 100 -0.41 -6.49 -23.70
CA ASN A 100 -1.27 -7.26 -24.59
C ASN A 100 -1.44 -6.59 -25.96
N SER A 101 -1.53 -5.25 -25.99
CA SER A 101 -1.54 -4.49 -27.25
C SER A 101 -0.24 -4.71 -28.03
N ASP A 102 0.91 -4.59 -27.38
CA ASP A 102 2.23 -4.77 -28.01
C ASP A 102 2.40 -6.20 -28.55
N ILE A 103 1.99 -7.21 -27.78
CA ILE A 103 1.99 -8.61 -28.21
C ILE A 103 1.15 -8.81 -29.46
N ASN A 104 -0.03 -8.20 -29.53
CA ASN A 104 -0.90 -8.33 -30.68
C ASN A 104 -0.29 -7.66 -31.92
N GLN A 105 0.32 -6.48 -31.78
CA GLN A 105 1.02 -5.83 -32.88
C GLN A 105 2.20 -6.66 -33.38
N MET A 106 2.98 -7.27 -32.48
CA MET A 106 4.09 -8.15 -32.87
C MET A 106 3.61 -9.38 -33.66
N LYS A 107 2.46 -9.96 -33.29
CA LYS A 107 1.89 -11.11 -34.01
C LYS A 107 1.52 -10.76 -35.45
N GLU A 108 0.91 -9.59 -35.67
CA GLU A 108 0.56 -9.13 -37.01
C GLU A 108 1.82 -8.93 -37.87
N LEU A 109 2.85 -8.25 -37.33
CA LEU A 109 4.12 -8.05 -38.03
C LEU A 109 4.82 -9.35 -38.40
N LEU A 110 4.81 -10.35 -37.51
CA LEU A 110 5.35 -11.67 -37.81
C LEU A 110 4.57 -12.36 -38.93
N GLY A 111 3.24 -12.27 -38.92
CA GLY A 111 2.39 -12.78 -40.00
C GLY A 111 2.75 -12.17 -41.35
N GLU A 112 2.92 -10.85 -41.41
CA GLU A 112 3.34 -10.15 -42.64
C GLU A 112 4.71 -10.60 -43.13
N ILE A 113 5.68 -10.77 -42.23
CA ILE A 113 7.04 -11.20 -42.59
C ILE A 113 7.02 -12.62 -43.16
N LEU A 114 6.28 -13.54 -42.54
CA LEU A 114 6.18 -14.93 -43.00
C LEU A 114 5.53 -15.03 -44.38
N ILE A 115 4.50 -14.23 -44.66
CA ILE A 115 3.87 -14.16 -45.98
C ILE A 115 4.88 -13.67 -47.03
N LYS A 116 5.59 -12.56 -46.75
CA LYS A 116 6.59 -11.98 -47.66
C LYS A 116 7.75 -12.93 -47.99
N GLN A 117 8.13 -13.81 -47.07
CA GLN A 117 9.20 -14.80 -47.29
C GLN A 117 8.74 -15.97 -48.18
N ASN A 118 7.45 -16.29 -48.21
CA ASN A 118 6.91 -17.40 -48.99
C ASN A 118 6.60 -17.02 -50.45
N ASP A 119 6.29 -15.76 -50.72
CA ASP A 119 6.03 -15.23 -52.07
C ASP A 119 7.32 -15.04 -52.92
N GLY A 120 8.50 -15.23 -52.34
CA GLY A 120 9.80 -15.12 -53.00
C GLY A 120 10.30 -16.39 -53.72
N TYR A 121 9.54 -17.49 -53.69
CA TYR A 121 9.94 -18.79 -54.26
C TYR A 121 8.97 -19.25 -55.36
N PHE A 122 8.82 -18.44 -56.40
CA PHE A 122 8.16 -18.86 -57.65
C PHE A 122 9.01 -18.42 -58.85
N ILE A 123 10.11 -19.14 -59.07
CA ILE A 123 10.86 -19.22 -60.33
C ILE A 123 11.41 -20.63 -60.49
#